data_AF-A0A7S4LNJ6-F1
#
_entry.id   AF-A0A7S4LNJ6-F1
#
_cell.length_a   1.000
_cell.length_b   1.000
_cell.length_c   1.000
_cell.angle_alpha   90.00
_cell.angle_beta   90.00
_cell.angle_gamma   90.00
#
_symmetry.space_group_name_H-M   'P 1'
#
loop_
_entity.id
_entity.type
_entity.pdbx_description
1 polymer ?
#
loop_
_entity_poly.entity_id
_entity_poly.type
_entity_poly.pdbx_seq_one_letter_code
_entity_poly.pdbx_strand_id
1 'polypeptide(L)'
;SRAMRVHRARYIRWMRNWSRRYNAWFRRSTRTYRARLAAARRRHAAARRNLKQIYGVRMMRQWRAHRVGGLVKVVRQYMRSLRGLRIRQARALRSMAWRYVKSRRHYRAVQLRRRSAHIRWYRRRMAQLKRLRRRRWIRRRRLRRGGLRVLKRRMTRLRRNRYLGTVRPSKNYQVSFNIKPFGTRYNWHNVLHFTTGGNYGRYGWRIPAVWFFSRSTRLHIRSSRRGNHDDGCDPRRSICRGTGLLPRHRTTKVTIRVAYGRMDVFFNRRLVCRNRNYRFPTVPRKRVKVYVADPWHHPAPAHVGQVVYRPLRRVVRRIRRGAKLMVRRTKPLRRNKYVGAVRAAKSYKVSFNIKPWGTGHGWRNVLHFTTGRNRSRLPGVWFFSRTSRLHIRAGRRGSWNDGCDPRKHLPRHRTTKVTIRVAYGRMDVFYNRRLVCRSRNYRHPTVPKKRVKVYVSDPWYPRASARVGQVVYRPLGRVVRRIR
;
A
#
# COMPACT_ATOMS: atom_id res chain seq x y z
N SER A 1 -7.99 2.75 39.89
CA SER A 1 -8.70 4.01 39.59
C SER A 1 -9.00 4.73 40.89
N ARG A 2 -9.07 6.07 40.87
CA ARG A 2 -9.41 6.94 42.03
C ARG A 2 -10.71 6.49 42.72
N ALA A 3 -11.67 6.02 41.93
CA ALA A 3 -12.95 5.44 42.40
C ALA A 3 -12.81 4.25 43.39
N MET A 4 -11.81 3.36 43.24
CA MET A 4 -11.64 2.24 44.18
C MET A 4 -11.10 2.68 45.56
N ARG A 5 -10.27 3.73 45.60
CA ARG A 5 -9.75 4.27 46.87
C ARG A 5 -10.87 4.94 47.66
N VAL A 6 -11.76 5.66 46.97
CA VAL A 6 -12.94 6.29 47.58
C VAL A 6 -13.92 5.25 48.14
N HIS A 7 -14.18 4.15 47.41
CA HIS A 7 -15.07 3.10 47.89
C HIS A 7 -14.51 2.34 49.11
N ARG A 8 -13.20 2.04 49.12
CA ARG A 8 -12.53 1.41 50.26
C ARG A 8 -12.53 2.31 51.50
N ALA A 9 -12.29 3.61 51.32
CA ALA A 9 -12.31 4.57 52.42
C ALA A 9 -13.71 4.73 53.04
N ARG A 10 -14.77 4.77 52.22
CA ARG A 10 -16.17 4.82 52.69
C ARG A 10 -16.54 3.57 53.49
N TYR A 11 -16.14 2.39 53.03
CA TYR A 11 -16.43 1.12 53.73
C TYR A 11 -15.69 0.98 55.07
N ILE A 12 -14.40 1.40 55.14
CA ILE A 12 -13.63 1.39 56.39
C ILE A 12 -14.24 2.36 57.41
N ARG A 13 -14.69 3.54 56.96
CA ARG A 13 -15.36 4.54 57.81
C ARG A 13 -16.68 3.99 58.37
N TRP A 14 -17.46 3.30 57.55
CA TRP A 14 -18.71 2.66 57.95
C TRP A 14 -18.48 1.57 59.03
N MET A 15 -17.51 0.68 58.83
CA MET A 15 -17.15 -0.36 59.81
C MET A 15 -16.71 0.23 61.17
N ARG A 16 -15.90 1.29 61.16
CA ARG A 16 -15.44 1.95 62.39
C ARG A 16 -16.58 2.63 63.16
N ASN A 17 -17.55 3.22 62.45
CA ASN A 17 -18.72 3.83 63.09
C ASN A 17 -19.69 2.78 63.64
N TRP A 18 -19.86 1.66 62.94
CA TRP A 18 -20.68 0.55 63.43
C TRP A 18 -20.10 -0.10 64.69
N SER A 19 -18.79 -0.38 64.69
CA SER A 19 -18.07 -0.93 65.86
C SER A 19 -18.18 -0.02 67.09
N ARG A 20 -18.05 1.30 66.92
CA ARG A 20 -18.24 2.27 68.02
C ARG A 20 -19.67 2.27 68.57
N ARG A 21 -20.69 2.28 67.70
CA ARG A 21 -22.10 2.24 68.12
C ARG A 21 -22.45 0.94 68.83
N TYR A 22 -21.92 -0.18 68.34
CA TYR A 22 -22.10 -1.50 68.96
C TYR A 22 -21.48 -1.56 70.36
N ASN A 23 -20.23 -1.11 70.51
CA ASN A 23 -19.55 -1.11 71.82
C ASN A 23 -20.25 -0.17 72.82
N ALA A 24 -20.76 0.98 72.38
CA ALA A 24 -21.53 1.88 73.23
C ALA A 24 -22.86 1.25 73.70
N TRP A 25 -23.58 0.58 72.79
CA TRP A 25 -24.80 -0.15 73.12
C TRP A 25 -24.55 -1.31 74.08
N PHE A 26 -23.47 -2.07 73.86
CA PHE A 26 -23.08 -3.20 74.72
C PHE A 26 -22.73 -2.74 76.15
N ARG A 27 -21.98 -1.64 76.31
CA ARG A 27 -21.64 -1.06 77.62
C ARG A 27 -22.87 -0.53 78.36
N ARG A 28 -23.82 0.12 77.68
CA ARG A 28 -25.09 0.57 78.31
C ARG A 28 -25.90 -0.62 78.83
N SER A 29 -26.03 -1.66 78.01
CA SER A 29 -26.82 -2.86 78.34
C SER A 29 -26.23 -3.66 79.51
N THR A 30 -24.90 -3.69 79.63
CA THR A 30 -24.22 -4.32 80.79
C THR A 30 -24.33 -3.48 82.07
N ARG A 31 -24.37 -2.14 81.96
CA ARG A 31 -24.54 -1.25 83.11
C ARG A 31 -25.96 -1.37 83.71
N THR A 32 -27.00 -1.43 82.88
CA THR A 32 -28.38 -1.67 83.34
C THR A 32 -28.56 -3.06 83.96
N TYR A 33 -27.88 -4.09 83.44
CA TYR A 33 -27.88 -5.42 84.04
C TYR A 33 -27.25 -5.42 85.45
N ARG A 34 -26.08 -4.78 85.63
CA ARG A 34 -25.41 -4.68 86.94
C ARG A 34 -26.25 -3.89 87.96
N ALA A 35 -26.93 -2.82 87.54
CA ALA A 35 -27.81 -2.04 88.40
C ALA A 35 -29.03 -2.85 88.87
N ARG A 36 -29.69 -3.60 87.98
CA ARG A 36 -30.82 -4.47 88.33
C ARG A 36 -30.41 -5.62 89.26
N LEU A 37 -29.22 -6.19 89.05
CA LEU A 37 -28.67 -7.24 89.91
C LEU A 37 -28.34 -6.71 91.32
N ALA A 38 -27.77 -5.50 91.42
CA ALA A 38 -27.51 -4.84 92.70
C ALA A 38 -28.82 -4.53 93.46
N ALA A 39 -29.86 -4.03 92.76
CA ALA A 39 -31.17 -3.78 93.36
C ALA A 39 -31.84 -5.07 93.85
N ALA A 40 -31.75 -6.17 93.08
CA ALA A 40 -32.27 -7.47 93.48
C ALA A 40 -31.54 -8.03 94.72
N ARG A 41 -30.21 -7.86 94.81
CA ARG A 41 -29.42 -8.25 96.00
C ARG A 41 -29.80 -7.43 97.24
N ARG A 42 -30.04 -6.12 97.11
CA ARG A 42 -30.49 -5.28 98.22
C ARG A 42 -31.88 -5.70 98.73
N ARG A 43 -32.83 -5.97 97.83
CA ARG A 43 -34.17 -6.47 98.20
C ARG A 43 -34.11 -7.83 98.89
N HIS A 44 -33.25 -8.72 98.41
CA HIS A 44 -33.05 -10.04 99.03
C HIS A 44 -32.37 -9.94 100.42
N ALA A 45 -31.45 -9.00 100.61
CA ALA A 45 -30.83 -8.73 101.91
C ALA A 45 -31.83 -8.13 102.92
N ALA A 46 -32.69 -7.20 102.48
CA ALA A 46 -33.75 -6.64 103.31
C ALA A 46 -34.80 -7.70 103.70
N ALA A 47 -35.23 -8.54 102.75
CA ALA A 47 -36.12 -9.66 103.02
C ALA A 47 -35.51 -10.68 104.01
N ARG A 48 -34.19 -10.94 103.93
CA ARG A 48 -33.48 -11.79 104.90
C ARG A 48 -33.39 -11.19 106.30
N ARG A 49 -33.29 -9.87 106.44
CA ARG A 49 -33.30 -9.20 107.76
C ARG A 49 -34.69 -9.27 108.39
N ASN A 50 -35.74 -8.95 107.63
CA ASN A 50 -37.12 -9.05 108.12
C ASN A 50 -37.51 -10.50 108.47
N LEU A 51 -37.08 -11.50 107.68
CA LEU A 51 -37.38 -12.91 107.99
C LEU A 51 -36.61 -13.44 109.21
N LYS A 52 -35.40 -12.94 109.51
CA LYS A 52 -34.67 -13.28 110.76
C LYS A 52 -35.29 -12.64 112.00
N GLN A 53 -35.95 -11.50 111.86
CA GLN A 53 -36.65 -10.82 112.96
C GLN A 53 -38.01 -11.44 113.29
N ILE A 54 -38.65 -12.13 112.34
CA ILE A 54 -40.01 -12.65 112.50
C ILE A 54 -40.06 -14.17 112.68
N TYR A 55 -39.14 -14.96 112.11
CA TYR A 55 -39.23 -16.43 112.16
C TYR A 55 -37.87 -17.12 112.36
N GLY A 56 -37.69 -17.71 113.56
CA GLY A 56 -36.58 -18.59 113.90
C GLY A 56 -36.44 -19.81 112.96
N VAL A 57 -35.23 -20.36 112.91
CA VAL A 57 -34.60 -21.16 111.81
C VAL A 57 -35.36 -22.40 111.31
N ARG A 58 -36.49 -22.82 111.88
CA ARG A 58 -37.01 -24.19 111.69
C ARG A 58 -38.08 -24.37 110.61
N MET A 59 -38.64 -23.31 110.01
CA MET A 59 -39.73 -23.43 109.01
C MET A 59 -39.30 -23.12 107.55
N MET A 60 -38.04 -23.40 107.17
CA MET A 60 -37.52 -23.14 105.81
C MET A 60 -37.50 -24.36 104.86
N ARG A 61 -38.07 -25.52 105.25
CA ARG A 61 -38.01 -26.76 104.45
C ARG A 61 -39.26 -27.06 103.60
N GLN A 62 -40.45 -26.58 103.96
CA GLN A 62 -41.68 -26.89 103.19
C GLN A 62 -42.05 -25.85 102.10
N TRP A 63 -41.43 -24.68 102.04
CA TRP A 63 -41.69 -23.65 101.00
C TRP A 63 -40.99 -23.91 99.65
N ARG A 64 -40.12 -24.94 99.57
CA ARG A 64 -39.29 -25.23 98.37
C ARG A 64 -40.04 -25.86 97.20
N ALA A 65 -41.24 -26.41 97.39
CA ALA A 65 -41.91 -27.20 96.34
C ALA A 65 -42.72 -26.36 95.31
N HIS A 66 -43.35 -25.25 95.71
CA HIS A 66 -44.34 -24.57 94.84
C HIS A 66 -43.83 -23.42 93.95
N ARG A 67 -42.56 -22.97 94.06
CA ARG A 67 -41.99 -21.89 93.19
C ARG A 67 -40.94 -22.35 92.18
N VAL A 68 -40.56 -23.62 92.15
CA VAL A 68 -39.55 -24.14 91.19
C VAL A 68 -40.11 -24.23 89.76
N GLY A 69 -41.41 -24.53 89.59
CA GLY A 69 -42.05 -24.67 88.26
C GLY A 69 -42.11 -23.38 87.43
N GLY A 70 -42.38 -22.23 88.06
CA GLY A 70 -42.42 -20.92 87.38
C GLY A 70 -41.04 -20.42 86.95
N LEU A 71 -40.03 -20.60 87.80
CA LEU A 71 -38.65 -20.20 87.50
C LEU A 71 -38.05 -21.06 86.37
N VAL A 72 -38.35 -22.36 86.35
CA VAL A 72 -37.90 -23.29 85.30
C VAL A 72 -38.54 -22.97 83.93
N LYS A 73 -39.82 -22.56 83.89
CA LYS A 73 -40.48 -22.10 82.65
C LYS A 73 -39.82 -20.83 82.09
N VAL A 74 -39.54 -19.83 82.94
CA VAL A 74 -38.89 -18.58 82.52
C VAL A 74 -37.47 -18.82 82.02
N VAL A 75 -36.69 -19.66 82.72
CA VAL A 75 -35.33 -20.02 82.29
C VAL A 75 -35.34 -20.82 80.97
N ARG A 76 -36.28 -21.75 80.76
CA ARG A 76 -36.42 -22.48 79.49
C ARG A 76 -36.81 -21.56 78.32
N GLN A 77 -37.72 -20.60 78.54
CA GLN A 77 -38.14 -19.64 77.51
C GLN A 77 -37.00 -18.66 77.16
N TYR A 78 -36.19 -18.26 78.14
CA TYR A 78 -34.98 -17.47 77.93
C TYR A 78 -33.89 -18.26 77.19
N MET A 79 -33.67 -19.53 77.52
CA MET A 79 -32.70 -20.40 76.83
C MET A 79 -33.11 -20.69 75.37
N ARG A 80 -34.42 -20.83 75.10
CA ARG A 80 -34.95 -20.96 73.72
C ARG A 80 -34.75 -19.69 72.91
N SER A 81 -34.99 -18.52 73.50
CA SER A 81 -34.76 -17.23 72.83
C SER A 81 -33.27 -16.95 72.60
N LEU A 82 -32.38 -17.33 73.53
CA LEU A 82 -30.91 -17.31 73.32
C LEU A 82 -30.44 -18.26 72.21
N ARG A 83 -30.99 -19.48 72.13
CA ARG A 83 -30.72 -20.39 71.00
C ARG A 83 -31.20 -19.79 69.68
N GLY A 84 -32.40 -19.22 69.65
CA GLY A 84 -32.93 -18.53 68.48
C GLY A 84 -32.04 -17.35 68.02
N LEU A 85 -31.50 -16.59 68.97
CA LEU A 85 -30.58 -15.49 68.70
C LEU A 85 -29.24 -15.98 68.13
N ARG A 86 -28.67 -17.05 68.72
CA ARG A 86 -27.45 -17.70 68.20
C ARG A 86 -27.63 -18.25 66.80
N ILE A 87 -28.77 -18.87 66.49
CA ILE A 87 -29.08 -19.39 65.14
C ILE A 87 -29.20 -18.24 64.14
N ARG A 88 -29.87 -17.14 64.49
CA ARG A 88 -29.97 -15.95 63.63
C ARG A 88 -28.60 -15.31 63.38
N GLN A 89 -27.75 -15.22 64.41
CA GLN A 89 -26.37 -14.76 64.28
C GLN A 89 -25.52 -15.66 63.38
N ALA A 90 -25.61 -16.99 63.56
CA ALA A 90 -24.88 -17.96 62.73
C ALA A 90 -25.32 -17.90 61.25
N ARG A 91 -26.64 -17.75 60.98
CA ARG A 91 -27.17 -17.56 59.61
C ARG A 91 -26.69 -16.24 58.99
N ALA A 92 -26.68 -15.15 59.76
CA ALA A 92 -26.18 -13.86 59.31
C ALA A 92 -24.68 -13.91 58.96
N LEU A 93 -23.85 -14.54 59.80
CA LEU A 93 -22.43 -14.73 59.55
C LEU A 93 -22.15 -15.61 58.33
N ARG A 94 -22.88 -16.72 58.15
CA ARG A 94 -22.78 -17.57 56.95
C ARG A 94 -23.17 -16.81 55.67
N SER A 95 -24.25 -16.03 55.72
CA SER A 95 -24.68 -15.18 54.60
C SER A 95 -23.64 -14.11 54.23
N MET A 96 -22.97 -13.51 55.23
CA MET A 96 -21.89 -12.54 55.00
C MET A 96 -20.63 -13.21 54.41
N ALA A 97 -20.23 -14.38 54.95
CA ALA A 97 -19.10 -15.14 54.44
C ALA A 97 -19.32 -15.57 52.97
N TRP A 98 -20.53 -16.01 52.63
CA TRP A 98 -20.89 -16.36 51.26
C TRP A 98 -20.84 -15.15 50.31
N ARG A 99 -21.39 -14.00 50.73
CA ARG A 99 -21.31 -12.74 49.97
C ARG A 99 -19.85 -12.29 49.76
N TYR A 100 -19.00 -12.48 50.77
CA TYR A 100 -17.56 -12.18 50.67
C TYR A 100 -16.85 -13.05 49.63
N VAL A 101 -17.07 -14.38 49.67
CA VAL A 101 -16.46 -15.31 48.69
C VAL A 101 -16.93 -15.01 47.26
N LYS A 102 -18.22 -14.74 47.06
CA LYS A 102 -18.79 -14.39 45.74
C LYS A 102 -18.19 -13.10 45.19
N SER A 103 -18.05 -12.06 46.02
CA SER A 103 -17.43 -10.79 45.64
C SER A 103 -15.94 -10.95 45.27
N ARG A 104 -15.19 -11.74 46.03
CA ARG A 104 -13.76 -12.01 45.77
C ARG A 104 -13.54 -12.78 44.46
N ARG A 105 -14.41 -13.76 44.14
CA ARG A 105 -14.39 -14.47 42.86
C ARG A 105 -14.69 -13.54 41.69
N HIS A 106 -15.72 -12.69 41.80
CA HIS A 106 -16.06 -11.69 40.77
C HIS A 106 -14.90 -10.71 40.52
N TYR A 107 -14.28 -10.20 41.58
CA TYR A 107 -13.12 -9.30 41.48
C TYR A 107 -11.93 -9.95 40.75
N ARG A 108 -11.59 -11.20 41.09
CA ARG A 108 -10.52 -11.96 40.39
C ARG A 108 -10.86 -12.17 38.91
N ALA A 109 -12.10 -12.51 38.57
CA ALA A 109 -12.53 -12.69 37.18
C ALA A 109 -12.44 -11.38 36.36
N VAL A 110 -12.82 -10.24 36.93
CA VAL A 110 -12.69 -8.92 36.29
C VAL A 110 -11.22 -8.55 36.05
N GLN A 111 -10.34 -8.83 37.00
CA GLN A 111 -8.89 -8.59 36.87
C GLN A 111 -8.26 -9.44 35.76
N LEU A 112 -8.61 -10.73 35.68
CA LEU A 112 -8.15 -11.62 34.61
C LEU A 112 -8.64 -11.17 33.23
N ARG A 113 -9.93 -10.84 33.09
CA ARG A 113 -10.50 -10.32 31.82
C ARG A 113 -9.80 -9.04 31.35
N ARG A 114 -9.46 -8.13 32.26
CA ARG A 114 -8.72 -6.89 31.95
C ARG A 114 -7.27 -7.16 31.54
N ARG A 115 -6.57 -8.08 32.22
CA ARG A 115 -5.21 -8.51 31.82
C ARG A 115 -5.21 -9.16 30.43
N SER A 116 -6.17 -10.04 30.15
CA SER A 116 -6.32 -10.66 28.81
C SER A 116 -6.67 -9.64 27.73
N ALA A 117 -7.52 -8.64 28.03
CA ALA A 117 -7.82 -7.56 27.10
C ALA A 117 -6.60 -6.68 26.79
N HIS A 118 -5.78 -6.37 27.81
CA HIS A 118 -4.55 -5.62 27.65
C HIS A 118 -3.51 -6.39 26.79
N ILE A 119 -3.35 -7.69 27.03
CA ILE A 119 -2.48 -8.57 26.23
C ILE A 119 -2.98 -8.64 24.77
N ARG A 120 -4.29 -8.78 24.54
CA ARG A 120 -4.87 -8.76 23.19
C ARG A 120 -4.65 -7.42 22.48
N TRP A 121 -4.83 -6.30 23.19
CA TRP A 121 -4.55 -4.97 22.66
C TRP A 121 -3.08 -4.80 22.30
N TYR A 122 -2.16 -5.19 23.19
CA TYR A 122 -0.72 -5.12 22.96
C TYR A 122 -0.28 -5.98 21.76
N ARG A 123 -0.77 -7.22 21.65
CA ARG A 123 -0.51 -8.10 20.49
C ARG A 123 -1.02 -7.48 19.18
N ARG A 124 -2.22 -6.89 19.16
CA ARG A 124 -2.77 -6.17 17.99
C ARG A 124 -1.92 -4.96 17.61
N ARG A 125 -1.50 -4.15 18.59
CA ARG A 125 -0.63 -2.97 18.40
C ARG A 125 0.72 -3.37 17.82
N MET A 126 1.35 -4.43 18.35
CA MET A 126 2.62 -4.95 17.85
C MET A 126 2.51 -5.53 16.43
N ALA A 127 1.41 -6.24 16.12
CA ALA A 127 1.14 -6.71 14.77
C ALA A 127 0.97 -5.56 13.76
N GLN A 128 0.29 -4.48 14.16
CA GLN A 128 0.15 -3.27 13.34
C GLN A 128 1.50 -2.58 13.08
N LEU A 129 2.35 -2.45 14.11
CA LEU A 129 3.70 -1.90 13.97
C LEU A 129 4.58 -2.76 13.06
N LYS A 130 4.54 -4.10 13.21
CA LYS A 130 5.24 -5.04 12.30
C LYS A 130 4.75 -4.87 10.85
N ARG A 131 3.44 -4.74 10.61
CA ARG A 131 2.87 -4.47 9.26
C ARG A 131 3.35 -3.14 8.70
N LEU A 132 3.41 -2.07 9.49
CA LEU A 132 3.91 -0.75 9.07
C LEU A 132 5.41 -0.79 8.74
N ARG A 133 6.22 -1.42 9.59
CA ARG A 133 7.67 -1.64 9.33
C ARG A 133 7.87 -2.44 8.04
N ARG A 134 7.13 -3.54 7.83
CA ARG A 134 7.17 -4.35 6.60
C ARG A 134 6.76 -3.54 5.36
N ARG A 135 5.68 -2.73 5.43
CA ARG A 135 5.26 -1.83 4.34
C ARG A 135 6.35 -0.81 4.00
N ARG A 136 6.96 -0.19 5.02
CA ARG A 136 8.07 0.78 4.85
C ARG A 136 9.31 0.12 4.24
N TRP A 137 9.65 -1.09 4.68
CA TRP A 137 10.75 -1.88 4.13
C TRP A 137 10.49 -2.30 2.67
N ILE A 138 9.31 -2.82 2.34
CA ILE A 138 8.93 -3.17 0.95
C ILE A 138 9.00 -1.93 0.05
N ARG A 139 8.52 -0.76 0.53
CA ARG A 139 8.60 0.50 -0.21
C ARG A 139 10.06 0.89 -0.46
N ARG A 140 10.93 0.88 0.57
CA ARG A 140 12.37 1.15 0.44
C ARG A 140 13.06 0.16 -0.52
N ARG A 141 12.78 -1.14 -0.40
CA ARG A 141 13.35 -2.19 -1.27
C ARG A 141 12.88 -2.05 -2.71
N ARG A 142 11.63 -1.66 -2.97
CA ARG A 142 11.11 -1.36 -4.31
C ARG A 142 11.76 -0.12 -4.94
N LEU A 143 12.02 0.93 -4.14
CA LEU A 143 12.73 2.13 -4.60
C LEU A 143 14.20 1.80 -4.95
N ARG A 144 14.89 1.00 -4.11
CA ARG A 144 16.25 0.50 -4.37
C ARG A 144 16.33 -0.41 -5.60
N ARG A 145 15.41 -1.38 -5.77
CA ARG A 145 15.32 -2.27 -6.96
C ARG A 145 15.02 -1.51 -8.27
N GLY A 146 14.47 -0.30 -8.18
CA GLY A 146 14.15 0.57 -9.33
C GLY A 146 15.29 1.47 -9.79
N GLY A 147 16.43 1.47 -9.09
CA GLY A 147 17.57 2.37 -9.38
C GLY A 147 17.30 3.84 -9.03
N LEU A 148 16.19 4.16 -8.34
CA LEU A 148 15.87 5.52 -7.92
C LEU A 148 16.89 5.98 -6.88
N ARG A 149 17.59 7.09 -7.14
CA ARG A 149 18.54 7.69 -6.22
C ARG A 149 18.06 9.09 -5.84
N VAL A 150 17.76 9.27 -4.56
CA VAL A 150 17.49 10.59 -3.97
C VAL A 150 18.84 11.14 -3.54
N LEU A 151 19.31 12.18 -4.23
CA LEU A 151 20.63 12.78 -4.05
C LEU A 151 20.61 13.93 -3.04
N LYS A 152 19.49 14.64 -2.97
CA LYS A 152 19.28 15.74 -2.02
C LYS A 152 17.81 15.79 -1.61
N ARG A 153 17.54 15.91 -0.30
CA ARG A 153 16.16 15.98 0.23
C ARG A 153 15.75 17.41 0.56
N ARG A 154 16.48 18.05 1.48
CA ARG A 154 16.23 19.42 1.92
C ARG A 154 16.59 20.44 0.85
N MET A 155 15.87 21.55 0.83
CA MET A 155 16.18 22.69 -0.02
C MET A 155 17.34 23.45 0.62
N THR A 156 18.38 23.77 -0.15
CA THR A 156 19.52 24.57 0.34
C THR A 156 19.95 25.58 -0.70
N ARG A 157 20.57 26.67 -0.25
CA ARG A 157 21.24 27.63 -1.13
C ARG A 157 22.35 26.92 -1.91
N LEU A 158 22.51 27.29 -3.18
CA LEU A 158 23.60 26.80 -4.02
C LEU A 158 24.92 27.46 -3.58
N ARG A 159 25.96 26.63 -3.44
CA ARG A 159 27.35 27.02 -3.16
C ARG A 159 28.24 26.25 -4.13
N ARG A 160 29.28 26.89 -4.68
CA ARG A 160 30.18 26.30 -5.68
C ARG A 160 30.73 24.96 -5.20
N ASN A 161 31.00 24.05 -6.14
CA ASN A 161 31.61 22.75 -5.89
C ASN A 161 30.87 21.86 -4.87
N ARG A 162 29.53 21.91 -4.81
CA ARG A 162 28.78 21.07 -3.87
C ARG A 162 28.46 19.70 -4.47
N TYR A 163 29.31 18.73 -4.18
CA TYR A 163 29.16 17.32 -4.59
C TYR A 163 28.04 16.59 -3.81
N LEU A 164 27.25 15.76 -4.50
CA LEU A 164 26.15 14.95 -3.93
C LEU A 164 26.36 13.43 -4.03
N GLY A 165 27.41 12.98 -4.69
CA GLY A 165 27.68 11.57 -4.96
C GLY A 165 27.61 11.19 -6.44
N THR A 166 27.71 9.90 -6.73
CA THR A 166 27.69 9.36 -8.10
C THR A 166 26.34 8.76 -8.51
N VAL A 167 26.07 8.51 -9.78
CA VAL A 167 24.94 7.69 -10.25
C VAL A 167 25.44 6.73 -11.31
N ARG A 168 24.77 5.57 -11.45
CA ARG A 168 24.98 4.71 -12.62
C ARG A 168 24.17 5.31 -13.79
N PRO A 169 24.81 5.71 -14.90
CA PRO A 169 24.10 6.31 -16.02
C PRO A 169 23.15 5.29 -16.68
N SER A 170 22.11 5.77 -17.35
CA SER A 170 21.10 4.91 -17.99
C SER A 170 20.68 5.47 -19.34
N LYS A 171 20.39 4.59 -20.32
CA LYS A 171 19.92 4.98 -21.67
C LYS A 171 18.66 5.84 -21.63
N ASN A 172 17.77 5.57 -20.70
CA ASN A 172 16.61 6.43 -20.48
C ASN A 172 16.64 6.80 -19.01
N TYR A 173 16.45 8.07 -18.70
CA TYR A 173 16.46 8.53 -17.33
C TYR A 173 15.59 9.78 -17.17
N GLN A 174 15.30 10.06 -15.91
CA GLN A 174 14.62 11.27 -15.49
C GLN A 174 15.40 11.88 -14.33
N VAL A 175 15.70 13.16 -14.44
CA VAL A 175 16.19 13.99 -13.33
C VAL A 175 15.04 14.90 -12.92
N SER A 176 14.79 15.00 -11.62
CA SER A 176 13.83 15.99 -11.10
C SER A 176 14.38 16.65 -9.85
N PHE A 177 14.09 17.94 -9.70
CA PHE A 177 14.49 18.74 -8.54
C PHE A 177 13.49 19.88 -8.35
N ASN A 178 13.45 20.41 -7.14
CA ASN A 178 12.75 21.65 -6.83
C ASN A 178 13.77 22.78 -6.81
N ILE A 179 13.41 23.92 -7.39
CA ILE A 179 14.24 25.13 -7.41
C ILE A 179 13.42 26.35 -7.00
N LYS A 180 14.00 27.24 -6.20
CA LYS A 180 13.46 28.54 -5.81
C LYS A 180 14.51 29.62 -6.11
N PRO A 181 14.46 30.28 -7.28
CA PRO A 181 15.34 31.41 -7.60
C PRO A 181 15.07 32.59 -6.65
N PHE A 182 16.09 33.37 -6.31
CA PHE A 182 15.92 34.63 -5.55
C PHE A 182 16.58 35.83 -6.25
N GLY A 183 17.39 35.61 -7.28
CA GLY A 183 17.96 36.68 -8.10
C GLY A 183 18.42 36.20 -9.46
N THR A 184 19.15 37.06 -10.15
CA THR A 184 19.83 36.83 -11.42
C THR A 184 21.19 37.53 -11.37
N ARG A 185 22.16 37.08 -12.18
CA ARG A 185 23.52 37.61 -12.20
C ARG A 185 24.07 37.54 -13.64
N TYR A 186 25.09 38.33 -13.94
CA TYR A 186 25.78 38.32 -15.25
C TYR A 186 26.60 37.04 -15.45
N ASN A 187 26.63 36.48 -16.66
CA ASN A 187 27.16 35.16 -17.04
C ASN A 187 26.27 33.96 -16.66
N TRP A 188 26.64 32.77 -17.16
CA TRP A 188 25.90 31.54 -16.90
C TRP A 188 26.22 31.01 -15.50
N HIS A 189 25.18 30.64 -14.75
CA HIS A 189 25.34 30.17 -13.38
C HIS A 189 24.83 28.76 -13.19
N ASN A 190 25.66 27.88 -12.63
CA ASN A 190 25.32 26.47 -12.52
C ASN A 190 24.29 26.20 -11.41
N VAL A 191 23.32 25.36 -11.76
CA VAL A 191 22.29 24.84 -10.84
C VAL A 191 22.60 23.39 -10.48
N LEU A 192 22.88 22.57 -11.48
CA LEU A 192 23.02 21.13 -11.35
C LEU A 192 23.91 20.60 -12.47
N HIS A 193 24.87 19.73 -12.15
CA HIS A 193 25.79 19.17 -13.15
C HIS A 193 26.01 17.69 -12.90
N PHE A 194 25.59 16.87 -13.85
CA PHE A 194 25.92 15.45 -13.92
C PHE A 194 27.02 15.24 -14.94
N THR A 195 28.18 14.73 -14.53
CA THR A 195 29.38 14.64 -15.37
C THR A 195 30.15 13.35 -15.14
N THR A 196 30.86 12.84 -16.16
CA THR A 196 31.86 11.78 -15.99
C THR A 196 33.22 12.29 -15.52
N GLY A 197 33.42 13.60 -15.38
CA GLY A 197 34.65 14.18 -14.82
C GLY A 197 35.01 15.59 -15.28
N GLY A 198 34.48 16.08 -16.41
CA GLY A 198 34.80 17.41 -16.94
C GLY A 198 33.57 18.31 -17.18
N ASN A 199 33.80 19.50 -17.74
CA ASN A 199 32.77 20.53 -17.94
C ASN A 199 32.14 20.51 -19.35
N TYR A 200 32.95 20.73 -20.38
CA TYR A 200 32.53 20.94 -21.76
C TYR A 200 33.49 20.31 -22.79
N GLY A 201 33.02 20.03 -24.00
CA GLY A 201 33.88 19.61 -25.13
C GLY A 201 34.01 18.10 -25.32
N ARG A 202 33.61 17.29 -24.34
CA ARG A 202 33.63 15.82 -24.49
C ARG A 202 32.29 15.17 -24.18
N TYR A 203 32.03 14.06 -24.87
CA TYR A 203 30.85 13.25 -24.65
C TYR A 203 30.79 12.75 -23.20
N GLY A 204 29.65 13.00 -22.54
CA GLY A 204 29.38 12.54 -21.18
C GLY A 204 29.80 13.51 -20.08
N TRP A 205 30.38 14.65 -20.44
CA TRP A 205 30.66 15.70 -19.47
C TRP A 205 29.38 16.43 -19.04
N ARG A 206 28.30 16.43 -19.84
CA ARG A 206 27.00 17.03 -19.48
C ARG A 206 25.85 16.00 -19.57
N ILE A 207 25.31 15.48 -18.45
CA ILE A 207 24.28 14.39 -18.44
C ILE A 207 23.21 14.41 -17.31
N PRO A 208 22.30 15.39 -17.24
CA PRO A 208 22.35 16.68 -17.88
C PRO A 208 23.14 17.66 -17.00
N ALA A 209 23.48 18.80 -17.58
CA ALA A 209 23.94 19.97 -16.85
C ALA A 209 22.93 21.12 -17.07
N VAL A 210 22.73 21.94 -16.04
CA VAL A 210 21.68 22.95 -15.95
C VAL A 210 22.26 24.24 -15.41
N TRP A 211 22.04 25.34 -16.13
CA TRP A 211 22.43 26.68 -15.74
C TRP A 211 21.26 27.65 -15.82
N PHE A 212 21.41 28.80 -15.19
CA PHE A 212 20.69 30.03 -15.55
C PHE A 212 21.42 30.74 -16.68
N PHE A 213 20.67 31.29 -17.63
CA PHE A 213 21.20 32.25 -18.60
C PHE A 213 21.69 33.53 -17.91
N SER A 214 22.57 34.28 -18.58
CA SER A 214 23.01 35.60 -18.12
C SER A 214 21.80 36.50 -17.84
N ARG A 215 21.80 37.16 -16.68
CA ARG A 215 20.74 38.07 -16.21
C ARG A 215 19.33 37.48 -16.28
N SER A 216 19.17 36.16 -16.17
CA SER A 216 17.86 35.49 -16.35
C SER A 216 17.68 34.26 -15.46
N THR A 217 16.43 33.95 -15.09
CA THR A 217 16.08 32.67 -14.43
C THR A 217 15.72 31.57 -15.44
N ARG A 218 15.85 31.85 -16.75
CA ARG A 218 15.64 30.87 -17.81
C ARG A 218 16.70 29.78 -17.70
N LEU A 219 16.27 28.52 -17.84
CA LEU A 219 17.20 27.39 -17.78
C LEU A 219 17.90 27.18 -19.12
N HIS A 220 19.23 27.06 -19.07
CA HIS A 220 20.04 26.46 -20.12
C HIS A 220 20.31 25.01 -19.75
N ILE A 221 19.86 24.05 -20.56
CA ILE A 221 19.92 22.62 -20.21
C ILE A 221 20.61 21.84 -21.30
N ARG A 222 21.75 21.24 -20.97
CA ARG A 222 22.58 20.45 -21.89
C ARG A 222 22.64 19.00 -21.48
N SER A 223 22.56 18.10 -22.45
CA SER A 223 22.77 16.68 -22.26
C SER A 223 23.43 16.12 -23.51
N SER A 224 24.65 15.60 -23.36
CA SER A 224 25.39 14.96 -24.43
C SER A 224 24.60 13.84 -25.08
N ARG A 225 24.75 13.70 -26.41
CA ARG A 225 24.26 12.59 -27.22
C ARG A 225 25.33 12.15 -28.22
N ARG A 226 25.08 11.08 -28.96
CA ARG A 226 25.94 10.69 -30.09
C ARG A 226 26.05 11.84 -31.08
N GLY A 227 27.29 12.22 -31.42
CA GLY A 227 27.62 13.26 -32.40
C GLY A 227 27.40 14.70 -31.95
N ASN A 228 27.01 14.95 -30.69
CA ASN A 228 26.96 16.31 -30.13
C ASN A 228 27.04 16.27 -28.60
N HIS A 229 28.16 16.74 -28.04
CA HIS A 229 28.38 16.77 -26.58
C HIS A 229 27.55 17.82 -25.85
N ASP A 230 26.98 18.78 -26.58
CA ASP A 230 26.29 19.96 -26.03
C ASP A 230 24.87 20.20 -26.58
N ASP A 231 24.23 19.15 -27.09
CA ASP A 231 22.81 19.22 -27.42
C ASP A 231 21.97 19.41 -26.15
N GLY A 232 20.75 19.92 -26.28
CA GLY A 232 20.01 20.37 -25.11
C GLY A 232 18.58 20.76 -25.37
N CYS A 233 17.96 21.37 -24.36
CA CYS A 233 16.60 21.85 -24.46
C CYS A 233 16.37 23.02 -23.52
N ASP A 234 16.41 24.22 -24.06
CA ASP A 234 16.20 25.45 -23.29
C ASP A 234 14.72 25.84 -23.37
N PRO A 235 14.00 25.98 -22.23
CA PRO A 235 12.63 26.48 -22.22
C PRO A 235 12.53 27.85 -22.91
N ARG A 236 11.94 27.88 -24.11
CA ARG A 236 11.68 29.13 -24.85
C ARG A 236 10.44 29.83 -24.27
N ARG A 237 10.39 31.16 -24.42
CA ARG A 237 9.16 31.94 -24.27
C ARG A 237 8.27 31.58 -25.45
N SER A 238 7.30 30.69 -25.27
CA SER A 238 6.33 30.40 -26.35
C SER A 238 5.14 31.34 -26.19
N ILE A 239 4.79 32.05 -27.27
CA ILE A 239 3.69 33.03 -27.36
C ILE A 239 2.37 32.53 -26.75
N CYS A 240 2.09 31.22 -26.75
CA CYS A 240 0.82 30.69 -26.22
C CYS A 240 0.92 29.90 -24.89
N ARG A 241 2.10 29.67 -24.28
CA ARG A 241 2.23 28.68 -23.18
C ARG A 241 3.18 29.00 -22.00
N GLY A 242 3.39 30.27 -21.67
CA GLY A 242 4.09 30.70 -20.45
C GLY A 242 5.56 31.07 -20.69
N THR A 243 6.15 31.79 -19.73
CA THR A 243 7.34 32.64 -19.95
C THR A 243 8.67 31.90 -20.13
N GLY A 244 8.76 30.57 -20.01
CA GLY A 244 10.04 29.83 -20.02
C GLY A 244 11.00 30.18 -18.86
N LEU A 245 10.66 31.22 -18.10
CA LEU A 245 11.35 31.74 -16.93
C LEU A 245 10.85 31.01 -15.68
N LEU A 246 11.75 30.86 -14.71
CA LEU A 246 11.37 30.41 -13.38
C LEU A 246 10.95 31.62 -12.54
N PRO A 247 9.78 31.61 -11.89
CA PRO A 247 9.35 32.71 -11.05
C PRO A 247 10.30 32.89 -9.85
N ARG A 248 10.70 34.14 -9.58
CA ARG A 248 11.50 34.48 -8.40
C ARG A 248 10.70 34.22 -7.13
N HIS A 249 11.40 33.80 -6.07
CA HIS A 249 10.87 33.48 -4.75
C HIS A 249 9.73 32.43 -4.72
N ARG A 250 9.48 31.71 -5.82
CA ARG A 250 8.51 30.62 -5.90
C ARG A 250 9.18 29.30 -6.22
N THR A 251 8.72 28.23 -5.57
CA THR A 251 9.27 26.90 -5.80
C THR A 251 8.69 26.31 -7.08
N THR A 252 9.55 25.94 -8.02
CA THR A 252 9.17 25.24 -9.24
C THR A 252 9.76 23.84 -9.25
N LYS A 253 8.95 22.84 -9.58
CA LYS A 253 9.42 21.48 -9.81
C LYS A 253 9.86 21.32 -11.26
N VAL A 254 11.16 21.17 -11.46
CA VAL A 254 11.77 20.89 -12.76
C VAL A 254 11.87 19.39 -12.94
N THR A 255 11.48 18.89 -14.11
CA THR A 255 11.67 17.49 -14.51
C THR A 255 12.25 17.43 -15.91
N ILE A 256 13.45 16.86 -16.02
CA ILE A 256 14.15 16.60 -17.29
C ILE A 256 14.02 15.11 -17.57
N ARG A 257 13.48 14.75 -18.73
CA ARG A 257 13.27 13.36 -19.15
C ARG A 257 13.94 13.10 -20.49
N VAL A 258 15.01 12.31 -20.47
CA VAL A 258 15.65 11.79 -21.69
C VAL A 258 15.18 10.35 -21.89
N ALA A 259 14.23 10.16 -22.81
CA ALA A 259 13.66 8.85 -23.10
C ALA A 259 12.94 8.81 -24.45
N TYR A 260 12.81 7.62 -25.03
CA TYR A 260 12.03 7.38 -26.25
C TYR A 260 12.47 8.22 -27.46
N GLY A 261 13.77 8.49 -27.54
CA GLY A 261 14.32 9.27 -28.65
C GLY A 261 14.23 10.78 -28.49
N ARG A 262 13.82 11.30 -27.33
CA ARG A 262 13.68 12.73 -27.09
C ARG A 262 14.05 13.14 -25.67
N MET A 263 14.34 14.42 -25.52
CA MET A 263 14.44 15.13 -24.25
C MET A 263 13.22 16.01 -24.07
N ASP A 264 12.47 15.79 -23.00
CA ASP A 264 11.32 16.62 -22.60
C ASP A 264 11.64 17.30 -21.26
N VAL A 265 11.41 18.61 -21.15
CA VAL A 265 11.57 19.39 -19.91
C VAL A 265 10.21 19.90 -19.45
N PHE A 266 9.93 19.74 -18.16
CA PHE A 266 8.68 20.13 -17.54
C PHE A 266 8.87 21.04 -16.34
N PHE A 267 8.04 22.07 -16.22
CA PHE A 267 7.85 22.87 -15.01
C PHE A 267 6.48 22.54 -14.42
N ASN A 268 6.42 22.08 -13.17
CA ASN A 268 5.16 21.73 -12.49
C ASN A 268 4.25 20.81 -13.34
N ARG A 269 4.85 19.86 -14.07
CA ARG A 269 4.21 18.91 -15.02
C ARG A 269 3.78 19.50 -16.37
N ARG A 270 3.86 20.81 -16.59
CA ARG A 270 3.67 21.45 -17.90
C ARG A 270 4.92 21.29 -18.75
N LEU A 271 4.77 20.84 -20.00
CA LEU A 271 5.89 20.73 -20.95
C LEU A 271 6.32 22.15 -21.37
N VAL A 272 7.61 22.45 -21.21
CA VAL A 272 8.19 23.77 -21.53
C VAL A 272 9.28 23.70 -22.60
N CYS A 273 9.87 22.53 -22.82
CA CYS A 273 10.82 22.32 -23.91
C CYS A 273 10.80 20.87 -24.40
N ARG A 274 11.00 20.68 -25.71
CA ARG A 274 11.19 19.37 -26.33
C ARG A 274 12.29 19.40 -27.40
N ASN A 275 13.21 18.44 -27.32
CA ASN A 275 14.21 18.16 -28.37
C ASN A 275 14.11 16.68 -28.80
N ARG A 276 14.05 16.42 -30.12
CA ARG A 276 13.86 15.07 -30.71
C ARG A 276 15.18 14.40 -31.15
N ASN A 277 16.34 14.99 -30.87
CA ASN A 277 17.64 14.49 -31.33
C ASN A 277 18.19 13.29 -30.53
N TYR A 278 17.48 12.82 -29.50
CA TYR A 278 17.97 11.78 -28.58
C TYR A 278 17.62 10.35 -29.03
N ARG A 279 17.40 10.12 -30.34
CA ARG A 279 16.98 8.82 -30.93
C ARG A 279 17.91 7.66 -30.56
N PHE A 280 19.20 7.95 -30.42
CA PHE A 280 20.25 7.00 -30.02
C PHE A 280 20.91 7.44 -28.72
N PRO A 281 20.31 7.15 -27.55
CA PRO A 281 20.93 7.52 -26.28
C PRO A 281 22.15 6.63 -26.04
N THR A 282 23.31 7.23 -26.15
CA THR A 282 24.58 6.68 -25.69
C THR A 282 24.63 6.75 -24.16
N VAL A 283 25.39 5.86 -23.52
CA VAL A 283 25.56 5.83 -22.06
C VAL A 283 27.04 5.80 -21.78
N PRO A 284 27.57 6.72 -20.97
CA PRO A 284 28.97 6.63 -20.57
C PRO A 284 29.23 5.34 -19.79
N ARG A 285 30.42 4.78 -19.95
CA ARG A 285 30.87 3.59 -19.21
C ARG A 285 31.18 3.90 -17.74
N LYS A 286 31.65 5.12 -17.45
CA LYS A 286 32.01 5.59 -16.09
C LYS A 286 30.78 5.96 -15.27
N ARG A 287 30.90 5.89 -13.93
CA ARG A 287 29.90 6.46 -13.01
C ARG A 287 29.85 7.98 -13.20
N VAL A 288 28.65 8.54 -13.10
CA VAL A 288 28.42 9.98 -13.29
C VAL A 288 28.42 10.67 -11.94
N LYS A 289 29.33 11.62 -11.70
CA LYS A 289 29.36 12.50 -10.53
C LYS A 289 28.21 13.52 -10.63
N VAL A 290 27.64 13.91 -9.49
CA VAL A 290 26.55 14.89 -9.42
C VAL A 290 26.91 16.03 -8.49
N TYR A 291 26.81 17.25 -9.00
CA TYR A 291 27.02 18.50 -8.27
C TYR A 291 25.75 19.36 -8.31
N VAL A 292 25.50 20.11 -7.24
CA VAL A 292 24.55 21.23 -7.23
C VAL A 292 25.34 22.52 -7.10
N ALA A 293 25.48 23.25 -8.21
CA ALA A 293 26.59 24.16 -8.47
C ALA A 293 27.94 23.43 -8.57
N ASP A 294 28.37 23.25 -9.81
CA ASP A 294 29.60 22.58 -10.18
C ASP A 294 30.88 23.35 -9.76
N PRO A 295 32.07 22.75 -9.94
CA PRO A 295 33.34 23.42 -9.65
C PRO A 295 33.71 24.52 -10.65
N TRP A 296 33.17 24.48 -11.88
CA TRP A 296 33.66 25.27 -13.02
C TRP A 296 32.94 26.61 -13.19
N HIS A 297 31.74 26.78 -12.64
CA HIS A 297 30.94 28.01 -12.80
C HIS A 297 30.52 28.61 -11.46
N HIS A 298 30.09 29.87 -11.49
CA HIS A 298 29.45 30.47 -10.34
C HIS A 298 28.09 29.81 -10.03
N PRO A 299 27.72 29.66 -8.74
CA PRO A 299 26.45 29.08 -8.34
C PRO A 299 25.29 30.00 -8.71
N ALA A 300 24.18 29.43 -9.20
CA ALA A 300 22.97 30.21 -9.46
C ALA A 300 22.40 30.78 -8.15
N PRO A 301 21.88 32.03 -8.15
CA PRO A 301 21.19 32.64 -7.02
C PRO A 301 19.82 31.97 -6.77
N ALA A 302 19.86 30.71 -6.32
CA ALA A 302 18.69 29.88 -6.09
C ALA A 302 18.90 28.89 -4.94
N HIS A 303 17.78 28.41 -4.40
CA HIS A 303 17.77 27.24 -3.55
C HIS A 303 17.37 26.00 -4.35
N VAL A 304 18.03 24.87 -4.11
CA VAL A 304 17.72 23.59 -4.78
C VAL A 304 17.51 22.49 -3.75
N GLY A 305 16.48 21.67 -3.96
CA GLY A 305 16.13 20.54 -3.12
C GLY A 305 15.48 19.40 -3.90
N GLN A 306 15.19 18.29 -3.23
CA GLN A 306 14.53 17.13 -3.84
C GLN A 306 15.18 16.65 -5.15
N VAL A 307 16.52 16.68 -5.24
CA VAL A 307 17.24 16.20 -6.42
C VAL A 307 17.14 14.69 -6.46
N VAL A 308 16.51 14.19 -7.52
CA VAL A 308 16.22 12.78 -7.73
C VAL A 308 16.67 12.39 -9.13
N TYR A 309 17.52 11.38 -9.19
CA TYR A 309 17.86 10.69 -10.42
C TYR A 309 17.11 9.37 -10.49
N ARG A 310 16.41 9.14 -11.59
CA ARG A 310 15.61 7.95 -11.82
C ARG A 310 15.99 7.33 -13.17
N PRO A 311 16.72 6.20 -13.20
CA PRO A 311 16.80 5.35 -14.37
C PRO A 311 15.38 5.01 -14.82
N LEU A 312 15.03 5.45 -16.01
CA LEU A 312 13.86 4.94 -16.69
C LEU A 312 14.34 3.65 -17.31
N ARG A 313 13.92 2.53 -16.73
CA ARG A 313 14.03 1.27 -17.45
C ARG A 313 13.45 1.53 -18.83
N ARG A 314 14.21 1.20 -19.88
CA ARG A 314 13.66 1.10 -21.23
C ARG A 314 12.30 0.46 -21.00
N VAL A 315 11.25 1.05 -21.54
CA VAL A 315 10.09 0.23 -21.82
C VAL A 315 10.57 -0.72 -22.93
N VAL A 316 11.49 -1.66 -22.64
CA VAL A 316 11.12 -3.06 -22.77
C VAL A 316 9.77 -3.01 -22.13
N ARG A 317 8.71 -2.98 -22.94
CA ARG A 317 7.36 -3.22 -22.44
C ARG A 317 7.62 -4.32 -21.45
N ARG A 318 7.53 -4.02 -20.15
CA ARG A 318 7.34 -5.05 -19.15
C ARG A 318 6.22 -5.78 -19.84
N ILE A 319 6.56 -6.95 -20.38
CA ILE A 319 5.64 -7.85 -21.01
C ILE A 319 4.61 -7.93 -19.89
N ARG A 320 3.53 -7.13 -20.02
CA ARG A 320 2.59 -6.92 -18.92
C ARG A 320 2.11 -8.34 -18.74
N ARG A 321 2.42 -8.95 -17.58
CA ARG A 321 2.31 -10.39 -17.27
C ARG A 321 1.64 -11.18 -18.42
N GLY A 322 2.43 -11.89 -19.24
CA GLY A 322 1.90 -12.84 -20.23
C GLY A 322 2.11 -12.52 -21.72
N ALA A 323 2.60 -11.34 -22.13
CA ALA A 323 3.01 -11.14 -23.53
C ALA A 323 4.22 -12.00 -23.94
N LYS A 324 4.19 -12.64 -25.11
CA LYS A 324 5.29 -13.49 -25.61
C LYS A 324 5.80 -12.91 -26.94
N LEU A 325 7.10 -12.60 -27.00
CA LEU A 325 7.79 -12.23 -28.23
C LEU A 325 8.19 -13.53 -28.94
N MET A 326 7.66 -13.75 -30.13
CA MET A 326 7.89 -14.97 -30.92
C MET A 326 8.99 -14.79 -31.95
N VAL A 327 8.97 -13.64 -32.64
CA VAL A 327 9.98 -13.32 -33.66
C VAL A 327 10.58 -11.98 -33.32
N ARG A 328 11.90 -11.94 -33.11
CA ARG A 328 12.63 -10.71 -32.76
C ARG A 328 13.08 -9.93 -33.99
N ARG A 329 13.85 -10.57 -34.87
CA ARG A 329 14.41 -9.97 -36.09
C ARG A 329 13.42 -10.11 -37.25
N THR A 330 13.38 -9.13 -38.15
CA THR A 330 12.58 -9.20 -39.37
C THR A 330 13.28 -10.12 -40.37
N LYS A 331 12.60 -11.18 -40.81
CA LYS A 331 13.15 -12.17 -41.77
C LYS A 331 12.14 -12.43 -42.90
N PRO A 332 12.58 -12.87 -44.09
CA PRO A 332 11.69 -13.40 -45.12
C PRO A 332 10.83 -14.55 -44.59
N LEU A 333 9.59 -14.64 -45.05
CA LEU A 333 8.71 -15.77 -44.75
C LEU A 333 9.22 -17.04 -45.43
N ARG A 334 9.17 -18.17 -44.72
CA ARG A 334 9.44 -19.52 -45.25
C ARG A 334 8.26 -20.42 -44.84
N ARG A 335 7.73 -21.21 -45.77
CA ARG A 335 6.58 -22.10 -45.52
C ARG A 335 6.87 -23.03 -44.34
N ASN A 336 5.83 -23.39 -43.58
CA ASN A 336 5.92 -24.27 -42.42
C ASN A 336 6.90 -23.80 -41.32
N LYS A 337 7.04 -22.48 -41.10
CA LYS A 337 7.95 -21.99 -40.04
C LYS A 337 7.25 -21.87 -38.70
N TYR A 338 7.39 -22.90 -37.86
CA TYR A 338 6.99 -22.86 -36.45
C TYR A 338 7.90 -21.92 -35.62
N VAL A 339 7.30 -21.09 -34.76
CA VAL A 339 8.03 -20.10 -33.92
C VAL A 339 7.70 -20.20 -32.42
N GLY A 340 6.93 -21.21 -32.02
CA GLY A 340 6.58 -21.48 -30.62
C GLY A 340 5.07 -21.49 -30.35
N ALA A 341 4.69 -21.65 -29.07
CA ALA A 341 3.29 -21.73 -28.66
C ALA A 341 2.89 -20.71 -27.57
N VAL A 342 1.61 -20.36 -27.48
CA VAL A 342 1.02 -19.48 -26.45
C VAL A 342 -0.16 -20.15 -25.74
N ARG A 343 -0.48 -19.66 -24.53
CA ARG A 343 -1.81 -19.90 -23.94
C ARG A 343 -2.79 -18.87 -24.52
N ALA A 344 -3.90 -19.36 -25.08
CA ALA A 344 -4.96 -18.51 -25.58
C ALA A 344 -5.61 -17.71 -24.44
N ALA A 345 -6.15 -16.55 -24.76
CA ALA A 345 -6.87 -15.70 -23.81
C ALA A 345 -8.14 -15.15 -24.47
N LYS A 346 -9.22 -14.92 -23.70
CA LYS A 346 -10.47 -14.32 -24.22
C LYS A 346 -10.23 -12.94 -24.84
N SER A 347 -9.30 -12.18 -24.28
CA SER A 347 -8.89 -10.91 -24.85
C SER A 347 -7.39 -10.90 -25.06
N TYR A 348 -6.96 -10.50 -26.25
CA TYR A 348 -5.56 -10.53 -26.62
C TYR A 348 -5.22 -9.48 -27.68
N LYS A 349 -3.92 -9.28 -27.87
CA LYS A 349 -3.34 -8.45 -28.91
C LYS A 349 -2.21 -9.20 -29.59
N VAL A 350 -2.29 -9.35 -30.91
CA VAL A 350 -1.17 -9.76 -31.77
C VAL A 350 -0.63 -8.53 -32.46
N SER A 351 0.69 -8.39 -32.51
CA SER A 351 1.33 -7.28 -33.25
C SER A 351 2.61 -7.73 -33.91
N PHE A 352 2.86 -7.29 -35.12
CA PHE A 352 4.03 -7.66 -35.92
C PHE A 352 4.38 -6.53 -36.90
N ASN A 353 5.61 -6.52 -37.39
CA ASN A 353 6.05 -5.68 -38.49
C ASN A 353 6.03 -6.54 -39.75
N ILE A 354 5.53 -5.99 -40.86
CA ILE A 354 5.53 -6.64 -42.17
C ILE A 354 6.05 -5.68 -43.23
N LYS A 355 6.89 -6.18 -44.14
CA LYS A 355 7.38 -5.48 -45.34
C LYS A 355 7.11 -6.37 -46.55
N PRO A 356 6.01 -6.15 -47.29
CA PRO A 356 5.74 -6.87 -48.55
C PRO A 356 6.77 -6.50 -49.61
N TRP A 357 7.11 -7.42 -50.50
CA TRP A 357 7.96 -7.17 -51.67
C TRP A 357 7.37 -7.72 -52.98
N GLY A 358 6.36 -8.58 -52.90
CA GLY A 358 5.58 -9.04 -54.05
C GLY A 358 4.21 -9.58 -53.63
N THR A 359 3.45 -10.07 -54.60
CA THR A 359 2.14 -10.72 -54.41
C THR A 359 2.17 -12.10 -55.10
N GLY A 360 1.05 -12.82 -55.11
CA GLY A 360 0.92 -14.04 -55.90
C GLY A 360 -0.46 -14.64 -55.78
N HIS A 361 -0.74 -15.67 -56.57
CA HIS A 361 -2.07 -16.28 -56.68
C HIS A 361 -2.49 -17.03 -55.39
N GLY A 362 -3.79 -17.00 -55.12
CA GLY A 362 -4.41 -17.65 -53.96
C GLY A 362 -4.09 -16.96 -52.63
N TRP A 363 -4.58 -17.55 -51.55
CA TRP A 363 -4.33 -17.06 -50.19
C TRP A 363 -2.87 -17.28 -49.79
N ARG A 364 -2.14 -16.19 -49.51
CA ARG A 364 -0.72 -16.30 -49.12
C ARG A 364 -0.53 -16.09 -47.62
N ASN A 365 -0.09 -17.11 -46.87
CA ASN A 365 -0.02 -17.03 -45.41
C ASN A 365 1.11 -16.13 -44.90
N VAL A 366 0.79 -15.35 -43.87
CA VAL A 366 1.71 -14.47 -43.14
C VAL A 366 1.93 -14.99 -41.72
N LEU A 367 0.85 -15.25 -40.98
CA LEU A 367 0.87 -15.75 -39.61
C LEU A 367 -0.30 -16.72 -39.41
N HIS A 368 -0.09 -17.77 -38.63
CA HIS A 368 -1.17 -18.66 -38.22
C HIS A 368 -1.01 -19.08 -36.77
N PHE A 369 -1.95 -18.66 -35.93
CA PHE A 369 -2.10 -19.13 -34.57
C PHE A 369 -3.17 -20.22 -34.55
N THR A 370 -2.78 -21.47 -34.29
CA THR A 370 -3.63 -22.65 -34.46
C THR A 370 -3.54 -23.61 -33.27
N THR A 371 -4.59 -24.39 -33.05
CA THR A 371 -4.57 -25.55 -32.14
C THR A 371 -3.92 -26.80 -32.75
N GLY A 372 -3.40 -26.69 -33.98
CA GLY A 372 -2.74 -27.78 -34.72
C GLY A 372 -3.44 -28.17 -36.02
N ARG A 373 -4.56 -27.53 -36.38
CA ARG A 373 -5.35 -27.79 -37.60
C ARG A 373 -5.49 -26.52 -38.44
N ASN A 374 -5.67 -26.65 -39.76
CA ASN A 374 -5.82 -25.52 -40.68
C ASN A 374 -7.01 -24.60 -40.34
N ARG A 375 -8.14 -25.17 -39.93
CA ARG A 375 -9.37 -24.41 -39.66
C ARG A 375 -9.35 -23.64 -38.32
N SER A 376 -8.33 -23.84 -37.48
CA SER A 376 -8.22 -23.21 -36.16
C SER A 376 -7.44 -21.89 -36.19
N ARG A 377 -8.10 -20.74 -35.99
CA ARG A 377 -7.49 -19.41 -36.24
C ARG A 377 -7.58 -18.49 -35.02
N LEU A 378 -6.45 -18.10 -34.42
CA LEU A 378 -6.37 -17.25 -33.21
C LEU A 378 -5.23 -16.18 -33.17
N PRO A 379 -5.06 -15.29 -34.16
CA PRO A 379 -5.71 -15.23 -35.47
C PRO A 379 -4.87 -15.94 -36.56
N GLY A 380 -5.48 -16.17 -37.71
CA GLY A 380 -4.78 -16.39 -38.97
C GLY A 380 -4.72 -15.10 -39.79
N VAL A 381 -3.64 -14.92 -40.55
CA VAL A 381 -3.37 -13.74 -41.38
C VAL A 381 -2.82 -14.17 -42.73
N TRP A 382 -3.46 -13.74 -43.82
CA TRP A 382 -3.05 -13.99 -45.19
C TRP A 382 -3.02 -12.70 -46.02
N PHE A 383 -2.41 -12.75 -47.19
CA PHE A 383 -2.73 -11.84 -48.29
C PHE A 383 -3.84 -12.44 -49.15
N PHE A 384 -4.74 -11.59 -49.65
CA PHE A 384 -5.64 -11.94 -50.75
C PHE A 384 -4.85 -12.26 -52.03
N SER A 385 -5.45 -13.09 -52.89
CA SER A 385 -4.89 -13.44 -54.21
C SER A 385 -4.44 -12.18 -54.96
N ARG A 386 -3.22 -12.21 -55.52
CA ARG A 386 -2.59 -11.14 -56.30
C ARG A 386 -2.48 -9.77 -55.61
N THR A 387 -2.70 -9.66 -54.29
CA THR A 387 -2.62 -8.38 -53.56
C THR A 387 -1.73 -8.45 -52.31
N SER A 388 -1.50 -7.30 -51.68
CA SER A 388 -0.90 -7.20 -50.33
C SER A 388 -1.95 -6.86 -49.26
N ARG A 389 -3.25 -6.94 -49.60
CA ARG A 389 -4.36 -6.68 -48.68
C ARG A 389 -4.46 -7.82 -47.68
N LEU A 390 -4.61 -7.48 -46.39
CA LEU A 390 -4.67 -8.51 -45.35
C LEU A 390 -6.06 -9.14 -45.27
N HIS A 391 -6.09 -10.46 -45.22
CA HIS A 391 -7.23 -11.26 -44.79
C HIS A 391 -6.96 -11.79 -43.39
N ILE A 392 -7.78 -11.42 -42.42
CA ILE A 392 -7.50 -11.68 -41.00
C ILE A 392 -8.69 -12.37 -40.38
N ARG A 393 -8.47 -13.58 -39.85
CA ARG A 393 -9.54 -14.42 -39.33
C ARG A 393 -9.25 -14.87 -37.92
N ALA A 394 -10.28 -14.85 -37.08
CA ALA A 394 -10.20 -15.33 -35.71
C ALA A 394 -11.53 -16.02 -35.34
N GLY A 395 -11.45 -17.25 -34.87
CA GLY A 395 -12.63 -18.04 -34.50
C GLY A 395 -13.37 -17.45 -33.31
N ARG A 396 -14.70 -17.53 -33.36
CA ARG A 396 -15.65 -17.19 -32.29
C ARG A 396 -16.75 -18.25 -32.18
N ARG A 397 -17.58 -18.17 -31.15
CA ARG A 397 -18.79 -19.01 -31.05
C ARG A 397 -19.65 -18.78 -32.31
N GLY A 398 -20.05 -19.87 -32.96
CA GLY A 398 -20.88 -19.87 -34.17
C GLY A 398 -20.18 -19.50 -35.48
N SER A 399 -18.89 -19.15 -35.49
CA SER A 399 -18.15 -18.94 -36.76
C SER A 399 -16.64 -19.09 -36.57
N TRP A 400 -16.04 -20.04 -37.29
CA TRP A 400 -14.60 -20.28 -37.31
C TRP A 400 -13.85 -19.40 -38.32
N ASN A 401 -14.59 -18.69 -39.19
CA ASN A 401 -14.08 -17.87 -40.29
C ASN A 401 -14.48 -16.38 -40.16
N ASP A 402 -14.93 -15.90 -38.99
CA ASP A 402 -15.12 -14.47 -38.78
C ASP A 402 -13.77 -13.73 -38.74
N GLY A 403 -13.79 -12.44 -39.03
CA GLY A 403 -12.56 -11.69 -39.25
C GLY A 403 -12.74 -10.21 -39.43
N CYS A 404 -11.67 -9.62 -39.95
CA CYS A 404 -11.62 -8.21 -40.27
C CYS A 404 -10.58 -7.96 -41.34
N ASP A 405 -11.04 -7.67 -42.56
CA ASP A 405 -10.18 -7.51 -43.73
C ASP A 405 -10.04 -6.01 -44.05
N PRO A 406 -8.90 -5.37 -43.73
CA PRO A 406 -8.70 -3.97 -44.07
C PRO A 406 -8.81 -3.75 -45.58
N ARG A 407 -9.60 -2.76 -46.01
CA ARG A 407 -9.68 -2.37 -47.44
C ARG A 407 -8.31 -1.93 -47.98
N LYS A 408 -7.49 -1.31 -47.11
CA LYS A 408 -6.20 -0.73 -47.50
C LYS A 408 -5.12 -1.79 -47.73
N HIS A 409 -4.46 -1.70 -48.87
CA HIS A 409 -3.32 -2.56 -49.22
C HIS A 409 -2.08 -2.16 -48.40
N LEU A 410 -1.21 -3.14 -48.13
CA LEU A 410 0.08 -2.84 -47.51
C LEU A 410 1.06 -2.31 -48.56
N PRO A 411 1.74 -1.18 -48.32
CA PRO A 411 2.65 -0.61 -49.30
C PRO A 411 3.85 -1.54 -49.57
N ARG A 412 4.15 -1.76 -50.85
CA ARG A 412 5.30 -2.56 -51.30
C ARG A 412 6.60 -1.91 -50.81
N HIS A 413 7.57 -2.75 -50.41
CA HIS A 413 8.87 -2.37 -49.85
C HIS A 413 8.85 -1.38 -48.66
N ARG A 414 7.70 -1.19 -47.99
CA ARG A 414 7.59 -0.34 -46.79
C ARG A 414 7.15 -1.15 -45.58
N THR A 415 7.79 -0.89 -44.43
CA THR A 415 7.46 -1.60 -43.19
C THR A 415 6.20 -1.02 -42.56
N THR A 416 5.19 -1.87 -42.36
CA THR A 416 3.96 -1.51 -41.66
C THR A 416 3.87 -2.25 -40.32
N LYS A 417 3.55 -1.52 -39.24
CA LYS A 417 3.21 -2.13 -37.96
C LYS A 417 1.75 -2.53 -37.95
N VAL A 418 1.49 -3.83 -37.99
CA VAL A 418 0.15 -4.39 -37.83
C VAL A 418 -0.12 -4.68 -36.37
N THR A 419 -1.31 -4.34 -35.90
CA THR A 419 -1.83 -4.71 -34.59
C THR A 419 -3.25 -5.25 -34.77
N ILE A 420 -3.49 -6.45 -34.28
CA ILE A 420 -4.81 -7.06 -34.18
C ILE A 420 -5.16 -7.11 -32.69
N ARG A 421 -6.31 -6.56 -32.31
CA ARG A 421 -6.80 -6.56 -30.93
C ARG A 421 -8.19 -7.18 -30.89
N VAL A 422 -8.32 -8.31 -30.20
CA VAL A 422 -9.61 -8.92 -29.87
C VAL A 422 -9.89 -8.64 -28.39
N ALA A 423 -10.82 -7.72 -28.11
CA ALA A 423 -11.21 -7.30 -26.76
C ALA A 423 -12.51 -6.50 -26.81
N TYR A 424 -13.21 -6.41 -25.67
CA TYR A 424 -14.42 -5.58 -25.53
C TYR A 424 -15.51 -5.91 -26.58
N GLY A 425 -15.70 -7.19 -26.86
CA GLY A 425 -16.70 -7.63 -27.85
C GLY A 425 -16.33 -7.41 -29.30
N ARG A 426 -15.12 -6.90 -29.62
CA ARG A 426 -14.74 -6.55 -30.99
C ARG A 426 -13.32 -6.95 -31.37
N MET A 427 -13.08 -7.05 -32.66
CA MET A 427 -11.77 -7.16 -33.29
C MET A 427 -11.43 -5.83 -33.97
N ASP A 428 -10.37 -5.18 -33.52
CA ASP A 428 -9.83 -3.96 -34.13
C ASP A 428 -8.46 -4.25 -34.77
N VAL A 429 -8.29 -3.84 -36.04
CA VAL A 429 -7.03 -3.95 -36.76
C VAL A 429 -6.46 -2.56 -37.02
N PHE A 430 -5.16 -2.38 -36.75
CA PHE A 430 -4.47 -1.12 -36.91
C PHE A 430 -3.21 -1.25 -37.77
N TYR A 431 -3.00 -0.29 -38.65
CA TYR A 431 -1.73 -0.05 -39.34
C TYR A 431 -1.08 1.20 -38.76
N ASN A 432 0.16 1.08 -38.26
CA ASN A 432 0.91 2.21 -37.71
C ASN A 432 0.14 3.03 -36.66
N ARG A 433 -0.73 2.36 -35.88
CA ARG A 433 -1.65 2.92 -34.86
C ARG A 433 -2.94 3.57 -35.38
N ARG A 434 -3.14 3.68 -36.70
CA ARG A 434 -4.42 4.08 -37.30
C ARG A 434 -5.33 2.86 -37.43
N LEU A 435 -6.60 2.98 -37.01
CA LEU A 435 -7.61 1.92 -37.17
C LEU A 435 -7.91 1.77 -38.67
N VAL A 436 -7.90 0.54 -39.17
CA VAL A 436 -8.13 0.24 -40.59
C VAL A 436 -9.22 -0.79 -40.83
N CYS A 437 -9.62 -1.53 -39.80
CA CYS A 437 -10.75 -2.45 -39.85
C CYS A 437 -11.30 -2.67 -38.43
N ARG A 438 -12.63 -2.84 -38.32
CA ARG A 438 -13.32 -3.25 -37.09
C ARG A 438 -14.42 -4.28 -37.39
N SER A 439 -14.46 -5.37 -36.62
CA SER A 439 -15.59 -6.30 -36.53
C SER A 439 -16.14 -6.32 -35.11
N ARG A 440 -17.48 -6.27 -34.97
CA ARG A 440 -18.18 -6.22 -33.67
C ARG A 440 -18.68 -7.60 -33.19
N ASN A 441 -18.31 -8.68 -33.89
CA ASN A 441 -18.86 -10.02 -33.66
C ASN A 441 -18.16 -10.80 -32.54
N TYR A 442 -17.27 -10.19 -31.77
CA TYR A 442 -16.38 -10.87 -30.83
C TYR A 442 -16.82 -10.74 -29.37
N ARG A 443 -18.14 -10.67 -29.11
CA ARG A 443 -18.73 -10.75 -27.75
C ARG A 443 -18.35 -12.06 -27.05
N HIS A 444 -18.29 -13.16 -27.81
CA HIS A 444 -17.93 -14.50 -27.33
C HIS A 444 -16.77 -15.11 -28.14
N PRO A 445 -15.52 -14.66 -27.94
CA PRO A 445 -14.36 -15.19 -28.66
C PRO A 445 -14.03 -16.60 -28.16
N THR A 446 -13.69 -17.49 -29.09
CA THR A 446 -13.34 -18.89 -28.76
C THR A 446 -11.96 -18.92 -28.10
N VAL A 447 -11.85 -19.62 -26.97
CA VAL A 447 -10.58 -19.82 -26.26
C VAL A 447 -10.29 -21.31 -26.16
N PRO A 448 -9.35 -21.85 -26.95
CA PRO A 448 -8.98 -23.25 -26.84
C PRO A 448 -8.31 -23.54 -25.50
N LYS A 449 -8.62 -24.72 -24.94
CA LYS A 449 -8.00 -25.23 -23.70
C LYS A 449 -6.52 -25.63 -23.90
N LYS A 450 -6.14 -26.03 -25.13
CA LYS A 450 -4.79 -26.46 -25.51
C LYS A 450 -3.86 -25.26 -25.82
N ARG A 451 -2.54 -25.49 -25.79
CA ARG A 451 -1.55 -24.49 -26.24
C ARG A 451 -1.72 -24.23 -27.74
N VAL A 452 -1.75 -22.95 -28.12
CA VAL A 452 -1.87 -22.49 -29.51
C VAL A 452 -0.49 -22.40 -30.12
N LYS A 453 -0.22 -23.22 -31.15
CA LYS A 453 0.99 -23.18 -31.97
C LYS A 453 0.97 -21.92 -32.84
N VAL A 454 2.14 -21.33 -33.08
CA VAL A 454 2.30 -20.12 -33.87
C VAL A 454 3.26 -20.40 -35.03
N TYR A 455 2.77 -20.15 -36.24
CA TYR A 455 3.52 -20.24 -37.48
C TYR A 455 3.68 -18.86 -38.11
N VAL A 456 4.81 -18.67 -38.79
CA VAL A 456 5.14 -17.48 -39.58
C VAL A 456 5.29 -17.94 -41.02
N SER A 457 4.15 -17.97 -41.72
CA SER A 457 3.84 -18.89 -42.82
C SER A 457 3.61 -20.33 -42.34
N ASP A 458 2.35 -20.75 -42.40
CA ASP A 458 1.89 -22.07 -42.00
C ASP A 458 2.27 -23.18 -43.01
N PRO A 459 1.99 -24.45 -42.69
CA PRO A 459 2.21 -25.56 -43.61
C PRO A 459 1.14 -25.66 -44.72
N TRP A 460 -0.06 -25.12 -44.53
CA TRP A 460 -1.22 -25.42 -45.38
C TRP A 460 -1.33 -24.50 -46.61
N TYR A 461 -0.88 -23.26 -46.51
CA TYR A 461 -0.96 -22.29 -47.60
C TYR A 461 0.42 -21.89 -48.11
N PRO A 462 0.53 -21.48 -49.39
CA PRO A 462 1.72 -20.84 -49.91
C PRO A 462 2.11 -19.60 -49.08
N ARG A 463 3.41 -19.35 -48.94
CA ARG A 463 3.92 -18.20 -48.18
C ARG A 463 3.59 -16.87 -48.86
N ALA A 464 3.37 -15.82 -48.07
CA ALA A 464 3.37 -14.45 -48.59
C ALA A 464 4.79 -13.99 -48.97
N SER A 465 4.88 -13.20 -50.05
CA SER A 465 6.10 -12.53 -50.49
C SER A 465 6.36 -11.28 -49.64
N ALA A 466 6.74 -11.52 -48.38
CA ALA A 466 6.99 -10.48 -47.39
C ALA A 466 8.10 -10.87 -46.39
N ARG A 467 8.62 -9.86 -45.68
CA ARG A 467 9.44 -10.06 -44.46
C ARG A 467 8.61 -9.73 -43.22
N VAL A 468 8.67 -10.57 -42.19
CA VAL A 468 7.94 -10.41 -40.93
C VAL A 468 8.88 -10.42 -39.74
N GLY A 469 8.63 -9.54 -38.77
CA GLY A 469 9.41 -9.45 -37.53
C GLY A 469 8.63 -8.86 -36.38
N GLN A 470 9.22 -8.86 -35.19
CA GLN A 470 8.60 -8.32 -33.98
C GLN A 470 7.19 -8.88 -33.71
N VAL A 471 7.00 -10.17 -33.96
CA VAL A 471 5.73 -10.88 -33.71
C VAL A 471 5.57 -11.04 -32.21
N VAL A 472 4.55 -10.40 -31.66
CA VAL A 472 4.26 -10.39 -30.23
C VAL A 472 2.80 -10.75 -30.03
N TYR A 473 2.56 -11.82 -29.26
CA TYR A 473 1.25 -12.15 -28.70
C TYR A 473 1.14 -11.56 -27.30
N ARG A 474 -0.03 -11.08 -26.91
CA ARG A 474 -0.27 -10.51 -25.58
C ARG A 474 -1.69 -10.77 -25.09
N PRO A 475 -1.87 -11.56 -24.02
CA PRO A 475 -3.11 -11.56 -23.25
C PRO A 475 -3.41 -10.17 -22.71
N LEU A 476 -4.67 -9.77 -22.83
CA LEU A 476 -5.25 -8.60 -22.19
C LEU A 476 -6.07 -9.16 -21.02
N GLY A 477 -5.50 -9.18 -19.81
CA GLY A 477 -6.24 -9.67 -18.63
C GLY A 477 -7.53 -8.87 -18.40
N ARG A 478 -8.47 -9.43 -17.62
CA ARG A 478 -9.67 -8.70 -17.18
C ARG A 478 -9.23 -7.34 -16.61
N VAL A 479 -9.74 -6.26 -17.20
CA VAL A 479 -9.65 -4.95 -16.58
C VAL A 479 -10.51 -5.04 -15.33
N VAL A 480 -9.88 -5.27 -14.17
CA VAL A 480 -10.53 -4.93 -12.91
C VAL A 480 -10.73 -3.42 -12.99
N ARG A 481 -11.96 -2.99 -13.25
CA ARG A 481 -12.41 -1.61 -13.02
C ARG A 481 -12.05 -1.34 -11.55
N ARG A 482 -10.89 -0.71 -11.31
CA ARG A 482 -10.74 0.08 -10.10
C ARG A 482 -11.58 1.31 -10.35
N ILE A 483 -12.86 1.19 -9.99
CA ILE A 483 -13.66 2.34 -9.58
C ILE A 483 -12.79 3.06 -8.54
N ARG A 484 -12.53 4.33 -8.80
CA ARG A 484 -11.59 5.12 -8.05
C ARG A 484 -12.28 6.40 -7.65
#